data_AF-K9RPL0-F1
#
_entry.id   AF-K9RPL0-F1
#
_cell.length_a   1.000
_cell.length_b   1.000
_cell.length_c   1.000
_cell.angle_alpha   90.00
_cell.angle_beta   90.00
_cell.angle_gamma   90.00
#
_symmetry.space_group_name_H-M   'P 1'
#
loop_
_entity.id
_entity.type
_entity.pdbx_description
1 polymer ?
#
loop_
_entity_poly.entity_id
_entity_poly.type
_entity_poly.pdbx_seq_one_letter_code
_entity_poly.pdbx_strand_id
1 'polypeptide(L)'
;MSNSSPPSYPSNSKMLQNLFSEAFKTAKQGLCGDRVLAHNSKVEERLEICSNCEKYNAEAKRCTLCGCFMLVKANIETSECPDGKW
;
A
#
# COMPACT_ATOMS: atom_id res chain seq x y z
N MET A 1 -30.62 8.65 2.01
CA MET A 1 -30.05 8.33 0.68
C MET A 1 -28.63 8.86 0.66
N SER A 2 -27.64 8.04 1.02
CA SER A 2 -26.24 8.42 0.94
C SER A 2 -25.82 8.45 -0.54
N ASN A 3 -25.69 9.66 -1.08
CA ASN A 3 -24.96 9.90 -2.33
C ASN A 3 -23.48 9.57 -2.10
N SER A 4 -23.12 8.29 -2.14
CA SER A 4 -21.72 7.87 -2.12
C SER A 4 -21.28 7.63 -3.56
N SER A 5 -20.67 8.64 -4.16
CA SER A 5 -19.82 8.49 -5.34
C SER A 5 -18.89 7.28 -5.14
N PRO A 6 -18.69 6.40 -6.14
CA PRO A 6 -17.82 5.26 -5.98
C PRO A 6 -16.41 5.72 -5.58
N PRO A 7 -15.72 5.02 -4.67
CA PRO A 7 -14.36 5.38 -4.25
C PRO A 7 -13.46 5.47 -5.49
N SER A 8 -12.90 6.66 -5.71
CA SER A 8 -12.06 6.93 -6.87
C SER A 8 -10.66 6.35 -6.65
N TYR A 9 -10.30 5.38 -7.47
CA TYR A 9 -8.97 4.79 -7.52
C TYR A 9 -8.12 5.47 -8.61
N PRO A 10 -6.78 5.36 -8.55
CA PRO A 10 -5.92 5.85 -9.62
C PRO A 10 -6.23 5.15 -10.94
N SER A 11 -5.87 5.78 -12.05
CA SER A 11 -5.99 5.14 -13.36
C SER A 11 -5.16 3.85 -13.42
N ASN A 12 -5.58 2.93 -14.29
CA ASN A 12 -4.89 1.64 -14.47
C ASN A 12 -3.39 1.80 -14.80
N SER A 13 -3.02 2.82 -15.58
CA SER A 13 -1.62 3.12 -15.87
C SER A 13 -0.85 3.58 -14.64
N LYS A 14 -1.46 4.41 -13.79
CA LYS A 14 -0.84 4.87 -12.55
C LYS A 14 -0.70 3.73 -11.54
N MET A 15 -1.69 2.85 -11.45
CA MET A 15 -1.59 1.64 -10.61
C MET A 15 -0.46 0.71 -11.07
N LEU A 16 -0.29 0.51 -12.38
CA LEU A 16 0.82 -0.28 -12.94
C LEU A 16 2.18 0.36 -12.63
N GLN A 17 2.31 1.68 -12.77
CA GLN A 17 3.54 2.40 -12.41
C GLN A 17 3.89 2.22 -10.93
N ASN A 18 2.89 2.38 -10.04
CA ASN A 18 3.08 2.18 -8.60
C ASN A 18 3.53 0.74 -8.30
N LEU A 19 2.89 -0.25 -8.91
CA LEU A 19 3.26 -1.66 -8.76
C LEU A 19 4.69 -1.93 -9.26
N PHE A 20 5.05 -1.44 -10.44
CA PHE A 20 6.38 -1.65 -11.01
C PHE A 20 7.47 -1.02 -10.14
N SER A 21 7.24 0.20 -9.65
CA SER A 21 8.19 0.87 -8.75
C SER A 21 8.41 0.08 -7.46
N GLU A 22 7.34 -0.45 -6.87
CA GLU A 22 7.41 -1.28 -5.66
C GLU A 22 8.14 -2.60 -5.95
N ALA A 23 7.83 -3.26 -7.07
CA ALA A 23 8.48 -4.50 -7.47
C ALA A 23 9.99 -4.32 -7.70
N PHE A 24 10.41 -3.25 -8.38
CA PHE A 24 11.82 -2.96 -8.61
C PHE A 24 12.58 -2.68 -7.31
N LYS A 25 12.02 -1.85 -6.42
CA LYS A 25 12.60 -1.58 -5.09
C LYS A 25 12.79 -2.86 -4.29
N THR A 26 11.76 -3.70 -4.26
CA THR A 26 11.76 -4.98 -3.54
C THR A 26 12.80 -5.95 -4.12
N ALA A 27 12.85 -6.09 -5.45
CA ALA A 27 13.82 -6.96 -6.12
C ALA A 27 15.26 -6.52 -5.87
N LYS A 28 15.54 -5.21 -5.91
CA LYS A 28 16.86 -4.66 -5.59
C LYS A 28 17.30 -5.04 -4.17
N GLN A 29 16.40 -4.94 -3.18
CA GLN A 29 16.71 -5.34 -1.81
C GLN A 29 17.00 -6.83 -1.67
N GLY A 30 16.20 -7.70 -2.29
CA GLY A 30 16.44 -9.14 -2.25
C GLY A 30 17.81 -9.53 -2.85
N LEU A 31 18.23 -8.86 -3.91
CA LEU A 31 19.56 -9.04 -4.49
C LEU A 31 20.69 -8.52 -3.59
N CYS A 32 20.43 -7.48 -2.79
CA CYS A 32 21.37 -6.96 -1.80
C CYS A 32 21.43 -7.79 -0.52
N GLY A 33 20.61 -8.84 -0.39
CA GLY A 33 20.54 -9.68 0.82
C GLY A 33 19.72 -9.06 1.96
N ASP A 34 18.99 -7.97 1.69
CA ASP A 34 18.11 -7.33 2.66
C ASP A 34 16.79 -8.11 2.82
N ARG A 35 16.08 -7.85 3.92
CA ARG A 35 14.76 -8.43 4.18
C ARG A 35 13.73 -7.90 3.18
N VAL A 36 13.08 -8.81 2.47
CA VAL A 36 11.96 -8.48 1.56
C VAL A 36 10.65 -8.28 2.31
N LEU A 37 10.45 -9.06 3.38
CA LEU A 37 9.24 -9.01 4.21
C LEU A 37 9.47 -8.25 5.50
N ALA A 38 8.49 -7.42 5.84
CA ALA A 38 8.45 -6.71 7.10
C ALA A 38 8.20 -7.64 8.29
N HIS A 39 8.69 -7.24 9.46
CA HIS A 39 8.37 -7.92 10.71
C HIS A 39 6.91 -7.67 11.10
N ASN A 40 6.27 -8.62 11.78
CA ASN A 40 4.85 -8.56 12.15
C ASN A 40 4.47 -7.23 12.85
N SER A 41 5.29 -6.76 13.79
CA SER A 41 5.06 -5.49 14.48
C SER A 41 4.97 -4.29 13.53
N LYS A 42 5.80 -4.25 12.48
CA LYS A 42 5.80 -3.19 11.45
C LYS A 42 4.58 -3.32 10.53
N VAL A 43 4.15 -4.54 10.25
CA VAL A 43 2.92 -4.81 9.47
C VAL A 43 1.69 -4.33 10.24
N GLU A 44 1.60 -4.67 11.54
CA GLU A 44 0.51 -4.24 12.43
C GLU A 44 0.43 -2.72 12.50
N GLU A 45 1.54 -2.04 12.76
CA GLU A 45 1.64 -0.57 12.78
C GLU A 45 1.13 0.05 11.47
N ARG A 46 1.61 -0.44 10.32
CA ARG A 46 1.19 0.06 9.00
C ARG A 46 -0.30 -0.15 8.72
N LEU A 47 -0.85 -1.30 9.16
CA LEU A 47 -2.27 -1.60 9.01
C LEU A 47 -3.13 -0.73 9.93
N GLU A 48 -2.67 -0.44 11.15
CA GLU A 48 -3.32 0.48 12.07
C GLU A 48 -3.31 1.93 11.57
N ILE A 49 -2.20 2.39 10.99
CA ILE A 49 -2.12 3.69 10.33
C ILE A 49 -3.15 3.78 9.20
N CYS A 50 -3.26 2.73 8.39
CA CYS A 50 -4.17 2.74 7.25
C CYS A 50 -5.64 2.59 7.68
N SER A 51 -5.95 1.79 8.70
CA SER A 51 -7.33 1.65 9.18
C SER A 51 -7.92 2.97 9.69
N ASN A 52 -7.08 3.90 10.15
CA ASN A 52 -7.45 5.25 10.58
C ASN A 52 -7.33 6.33 9.49
N CYS A 53 -6.94 5.96 8.25
CA CYS A 53 -6.68 6.90 7.16
C CYS A 53 -7.95 7.21 6.36
N GLU A 54 -8.19 8.49 6.02
CA GLU A 54 -9.36 8.90 5.22
C GLU A 54 -9.39 8.31 3.80
N LYS A 55 -8.24 7.83 3.32
CA LYS A 55 -8.05 7.23 1.99
C LYS A 55 -8.15 5.70 2.02
N TYR A 56 -8.49 5.08 3.16
CA TYR A 56 -8.66 3.64 3.25
C TYR A 56 -10.09 3.23 2.93
N ASN A 57 -10.23 2.39 1.90
CA ASN A 57 -11.48 1.69 1.62
C ASN A 57 -11.48 0.37 2.39
N ALA A 58 -12.19 0.35 3.52
CA ALA A 58 -12.30 -0.81 4.40
C ALA A 58 -13.03 -2.00 3.76
N GLU A 59 -14.03 -1.74 2.90
CA GLU A 59 -14.79 -2.79 2.20
C GLU A 59 -13.89 -3.55 1.22
N ALA A 60 -13.12 -2.82 0.41
CA ALA A 60 -12.20 -3.39 -0.57
C ALA A 60 -10.83 -3.77 0.03
N LYS A 61 -10.56 -3.40 1.29
CA LYS A 61 -9.25 -3.52 1.96
C LYS A 61 -8.10 -2.90 1.15
N ARG A 62 -8.38 -1.78 0.51
CA ARG A 62 -7.47 -1.07 -0.40
C ARG A 62 -7.34 0.39 -0.03
N CYS A 63 -6.20 0.98 -0.35
CA CYS A 63 -6.04 2.43 -0.30
C CYS A 63 -6.55 3.06 -1.61
N THR A 64 -7.38 4.09 -1.54
CA THR A 64 -7.90 4.82 -2.71
C THR A 64 -6.85 5.71 -3.35
N LEU A 65 -5.77 6.07 -2.64
CA LEU A 65 -4.67 6.84 -3.19
C LEU A 65 -3.71 6.02 -4.06
N CYS A 66 -3.28 4.86 -3.56
CA CYS A 66 -2.28 4.03 -4.25
C CYS A 66 -2.88 2.84 -5.00
N GLY A 67 -4.11 2.44 -4.64
CA GLY A 67 -4.82 1.29 -5.22
C GLY A 67 -4.37 -0.07 -4.69
N CYS A 68 -3.36 -0.12 -3.82
CA CYS A 68 -2.81 -1.37 -3.29
C CYS A 68 -3.75 -2.03 -2.27
N PHE A 69 -3.72 -3.37 -2.24
CA PHE A 69 -4.25 -4.14 -1.11
C PHE A 69 -3.36 -3.92 0.10
N MET A 70 -3.93 -3.38 1.18
CA MET A 70 -3.14 -2.94 2.32
C MET A 70 -2.48 -4.09 3.07
N LEU A 71 -3.11 -5.26 3.10
CA LEU A 71 -2.50 -6.48 3.65
C LEU A 71 -1.20 -6.84 2.92
N VAL A 72 -1.16 -6.71 1.60
CA VAL A 72 0.05 -7.00 0.80
C VAL A 72 1.07 -5.89 0.99
N LYS A 73 0.66 -4.63 0.80
CA LYS A 73 1.56 -3.47 0.86
C LYS A 73 2.27 -3.36 2.21
N ALA A 74 1.55 -3.57 3.31
CA ALA A 74 2.13 -3.50 4.66
C ALA A 74 3.23 -4.55 4.91
N ASN A 75 3.14 -5.71 4.26
CA ASN A 75 4.11 -6.81 4.38
C ASN A 75 5.41 -6.58 3.60
N ILE A 76 5.45 -5.68 2.63
CA ILE A 76 6.66 -5.39 1.84
C ILE A 76 7.57 -4.47 2.66
N GLU A 77 8.80 -4.90 2.96
CA GLU A 77 9.69 -4.15 3.86
C GLU A 77 9.98 -2.73 3.37
N THR A 78 10.24 -2.58 2.07
CA THR A 78 10.51 -1.29 1.40
C THR A 78 9.29 -0.44 1.11
N SER A 79 8.08 -0.94 1.33
CA SER A 79 6.92 -0.21 0.84
C SER A 79 6.66 1.02 1.68
N GLU A 80 6.42 2.12 0.99
CA GLU A 80 6.20 3.46 1.55
C GLU A 80 4.77 3.89 1.27
N CYS A 81 4.20 4.68 2.18
CA CYS A 81 2.97 5.40 1.90
C CYS A 81 3.26 6.54 0.91
N PRO A 82 2.52 6.70 -0.20
CA PRO A 82 2.74 7.86 -1.08
C PRO A 82 2.46 9.22 -0.43
N ASP A 83 1.73 9.24 0.69
CA ASP A 83 1.52 10.43 1.53
C ASP A 83 2.57 10.58 2.66
N GLY A 84 3.51 9.63 2.79
CA GLY A 84 4.52 9.64 3.85
C GLY A 84 3.98 9.35 5.25
N LYS A 85 2.78 8.74 5.38
CA LYS A 85 2.23 8.32 6.69
C LYS A 85 3.00 7.15 7.33
N TRP A 86 3.80 6.42 6.53
CA TRP A 86 4.84 5.47 6.94
C TRP A 86 5.85 5.29 5.79
#